data_AF-A0A136MUF6-F1
#
_entry.id   AF-A0A136MUF6-F1
#
_cell.length_a   1.000
_cell.length_b   1.000
_cell.length_c   1.000
_cell.angle_alpha   90.00
_cell.angle_beta   90.00
_cell.angle_gamma   90.00
#
_symmetry.space_group_name_H-M   'P 1'
#
loop_
_entity.id
_entity.type
_entity.pdbx_description
1 polymer ?
#
loop_
_entity_poly.entity_id
_entity_poly.type
_entity_poly.pdbx_seq_one_letter_code
_entity_poly.pdbx_strand_id
1 'polypeptide(L)'
;MTKKIPLFLLCLSLTGFGQPAPESEASASTSETLITSATGDNSTMGSRQSGVKLHPRSFDPLPLGQIKPEGWLKRQLEIQADGLSGHLDEFWPDIKSSGWIGGSSEGWERAPYWLDGVIPLAFLLDDPGLKKKGPGLDGLHPGSCL
;
A
#
# COMPACT_ATOMS: atom_id res chain seq x y z
N MET A 1 -36.52 36.20 -19.97
CA MET A 1 -37.65 35.24 -19.91
C MET A 1 -37.09 33.84 -20.02
N THR A 2 -37.50 33.03 -19.05
CA THR A 2 -36.99 31.72 -18.64
C THR A 2 -37.31 30.59 -19.63
N LYS A 3 -36.45 29.55 -19.67
CA LYS A 3 -36.74 28.10 -19.73
C LYS A 3 -35.45 27.32 -20.04
N LYS A 4 -35.11 26.15 -19.51
CA LYS A 4 -35.49 25.28 -18.39
C LYS A 4 -34.39 24.19 -18.37
N ILE A 5 -33.76 23.94 -17.23
CA ILE A 5 -32.80 22.83 -17.01
C ILE A 5 -33.60 21.62 -16.50
N PRO A 6 -33.40 20.39 -17.01
CA PRO A 6 -33.93 19.21 -16.36
C PRO A 6 -32.89 18.60 -15.41
N LEU A 7 -33.16 18.75 -14.12
CA LEU A 7 -32.69 17.95 -12.99
C LEU A 7 -33.71 16.83 -12.77
N PHE A 8 -33.31 15.56 -12.82
CA PHE A 8 -34.01 14.34 -12.35
C PHE A 8 -33.22 13.13 -12.95
N LEU A 9 -32.82 12.05 -12.28
CA LEU A 9 -33.11 11.48 -10.96
C LEU A 9 -31.91 10.62 -10.54
N LEU A 10 -31.54 10.78 -9.27
CA LEU A 10 -30.91 9.80 -8.41
C LEU A 10 -31.82 8.56 -8.31
N CYS A 11 -31.33 7.36 -8.59
CA CYS A 11 -32.00 6.13 -8.15
C CYS A 11 -30.97 5.24 -7.43
N LEU A 12 -30.95 5.43 -6.11
CA LEU A 12 -30.31 4.58 -5.12
C LEU A 12 -31.29 3.43 -4.83
N SER A 13 -30.93 2.19 -5.13
CA SER A 13 -31.63 1.01 -4.62
C SER A 13 -30.73 0.27 -3.64
N LEU A 14 -31.01 0.52 -2.36
CA LEU A 14 -30.49 -0.19 -1.20
C LEU A 14 -31.54 -1.25 -0.81
N THR A 15 -31.24 -2.54 -0.98
CA THR A 15 -31.93 -3.64 -0.27
C THR A 15 -31.12 -4.93 -0.37
N GLY A 16 -30.98 -5.65 0.75
CA GLY A 16 -30.60 -7.08 0.77
C GLY A 16 -29.33 -7.36 1.56
N PHE A 17 -29.32 -7.32 2.89
CA PHE A 17 -29.72 -8.43 3.78
C PHE A 17 -28.72 -9.60 3.73
N GLY A 18 -28.01 -9.81 4.84
CA GLY A 18 -26.96 -10.80 4.97
C GLY A 18 -27.45 -12.25 4.90
N GLN A 19 -26.53 -13.13 4.52
CA GLN A 19 -26.54 -14.54 4.90
C GLN A 19 -25.08 -15.06 4.82
N PRO A 20 -24.57 -15.74 5.86
CA PRO A 20 -23.19 -16.23 5.94
C PRO A 20 -22.90 -17.39 4.98
N ALA A 21 -21.61 -17.60 4.71
CA ALA A 21 -21.07 -18.64 3.84
C ALA A 21 -21.49 -20.06 4.29
N PRO A 22 -21.82 -20.98 3.36
CA PRO A 22 -22.07 -22.37 3.72
C PRO A 22 -20.77 -23.09 4.09
N GLU A 23 -20.72 -23.54 5.33
CA GLU A 23 -19.79 -24.54 5.84
C GLU A 23 -20.03 -25.87 5.12
N SER A 24 -19.04 -26.31 4.36
CA SER A 24 -19.02 -27.62 3.70
C SER A 24 -18.25 -28.59 4.59
N GLU A 25 -18.98 -29.20 5.52
CA GLU A 25 -18.62 -30.45 6.19
C GLU A 25 -18.46 -31.57 5.14
N ALA A 26 -17.22 -31.99 4.89
CA ALA A 26 -16.91 -33.23 4.19
C ALA A 26 -16.16 -34.17 5.15
N SER A 27 -16.95 -35.09 5.71
CA SER A 27 -16.52 -36.31 6.40
C SER A 27 -15.49 -37.10 5.59
N ALA A 28 -14.37 -37.49 6.21
CA ALA A 28 -14.12 -38.88 6.60
C ALA A 28 -12.64 -39.19 6.84
N SER A 29 -12.44 -40.07 7.83
CA SER A 29 -11.34 -41.02 7.97
C SER A 29 -10.09 -40.58 8.73
N THR A 30 -10.25 -40.60 10.05
CA THR A 30 -9.15 -40.84 11.01
C THR A 30 -8.39 -42.10 10.61
N SER A 31 -7.14 -41.93 10.17
CA SER A 31 -6.18 -43.02 10.06
C SER A 31 -5.09 -42.76 11.09
N GLU A 32 -5.28 -43.29 12.30
CA GLU A 32 -4.18 -43.48 13.25
C GLU A 32 -3.19 -44.47 12.62
N THR A 33 -2.00 -43.98 12.28
CA THR A 33 -0.87 -44.85 11.95
C THR A 33 0.15 -44.74 13.08
N LEU A 34 0.24 -45.85 13.82
CA LEU A 34 1.25 -46.19 14.82
C LEU A 34 2.60 -45.48 14.63
N ILE A 35 2.98 -44.70 15.63
CA ILE A 35 4.36 -44.26 15.80
C ILE A 35 5.15 -45.46 16.34
N THR A 36 5.78 -46.23 15.46
CA THR A 36 6.81 -47.20 15.89
C THR A 36 8.14 -46.46 15.97
N SER A 37 8.71 -46.42 17.15
CA SER A 37 10.06 -45.92 17.40
C SER A 37 11.09 -46.86 16.76
N ALA A 38 11.80 -46.36 15.74
CA ALA A 38 12.99 -47.01 15.20
C ALA A 38 14.20 -46.07 15.41
N THR A 39 15.05 -46.45 16.36
CA THR A 39 16.43 -45.96 16.50
C THR A 39 17.20 -46.37 15.24
N GLY A 40 17.72 -45.40 14.48
CA GLY A 40 18.55 -45.69 13.30
C GLY A 40 18.84 -44.47 12.44
N ASP A 41 20.07 -43.97 12.59
CA ASP A 41 20.89 -43.24 11.62
C ASP A 41 20.43 -41.86 11.12
N ASN A 42 21.12 -40.83 11.61
CA ASN A 42 21.20 -39.48 11.03
C ASN A 42 21.91 -39.53 9.66
N SER A 43 21.29 -40.18 8.67
CA SER A 43 21.67 -40.06 7.28
C SER A 43 21.00 -38.82 6.70
N THR A 44 21.74 -37.73 6.74
CA THR A 44 21.71 -36.62 5.78
C THR A 44 20.36 -36.43 5.07
N MET A 45 19.46 -35.69 5.71
CA MET A 45 18.28 -35.11 5.07
C MET A 45 18.77 -34.02 4.11
N GLY A 46 19.36 -34.46 2.99
CA GLY A 46 19.91 -33.60 1.96
C GLY A 46 18.80 -32.73 1.41
N SER A 47 18.92 -31.42 1.57
CA SER A 47 17.99 -30.47 0.99
C SER A 47 17.94 -30.71 -0.51
N ARG A 48 16.78 -31.17 -1.04
CA ARG A 48 16.50 -31.10 -2.47
C ARG A 48 16.20 -29.65 -2.83
N GLN A 49 17.22 -28.81 -2.78
CA GLN A 49 17.24 -27.56 -3.52
C GLN A 49 17.52 -27.95 -4.97
N SER A 50 16.48 -28.34 -5.72
CA SER A 50 16.55 -28.26 -7.18
C SER A 50 16.61 -26.77 -7.51
N GLY A 51 17.83 -26.23 -7.45
CA GLY A 51 18.12 -24.81 -7.66
C GLY A 51 17.83 -24.46 -9.11
N VAL A 52 16.60 -24.03 -9.38
CA VAL A 52 16.25 -23.41 -10.65
C VAL A 52 17.09 -22.14 -10.74
N LYS A 53 18.12 -22.15 -11.60
CA LYS A 53 18.97 -21.00 -11.83
C LYS A 53 18.16 -19.94 -12.58
N LEU A 54 17.83 -18.85 -11.90
CA LEU A 54 17.18 -17.71 -12.51
C LEU A 54 18.11 -17.10 -13.57
N HIS A 55 17.53 -16.67 -14.69
CA HIS A 55 18.29 -15.94 -15.70
C HIS A 55 18.75 -14.60 -15.10
N PRO A 56 19.94 -14.10 -15.49
CA PRO A 56 20.41 -12.80 -15.04
C PRO A 56 19.43 -11.71 -15.49
N ARG A 57 19.29 -10.66 -14.67
CA ARG A 57 18.44 -9.52 -15.00
C ARG A 57 18.99 -8.81 -16.25
N SER A 58 18.12 -8.45 -17.18
CA SER A 58 18.51 -7.64 -18.34
C SER A 58 18.73 -6.17 -17.97
N PHE A 59 18.13 -5.69 -16.87
CA PHE A 59 18.19 -4.30 -16.42
C PHE A 59 18.38 -4.19 -14.91
N ASP A 60 19.20 -3.23 -14.52
CA ASP A 60 19.36 -2.80 -13.14
C ASP A 60 18.36 -1.70 -12.80
N PRO A 61 17.88 -1.64 -11.54
CA PRO A 61 17.06 -0.53 -11.09
C PRO A 61 17.87 0.78 -11.14
N LEU A 62 17.21 1.86 -11.54
CA LEU A 62 17.81 3.18 -11.51
C LEU A 62 17.96 3.65 -10.05
N PRO A 63 19.06 4.33 -9.69
CA PRO A 63 19.15 5.09 -8.45
C PRO A 63 17.91 5.93 -8.18
N LEU A 64 17.43 5.89 -6.94
CA LEU A 64 16.27 6.69 -6.52
C LEU A 64 16.53 8.17 -6.76
N GLY A 65 15.53 8.86 -7.32
CA GLY A 65 15.61 10.28 -7.63
C GLY A 65 16.41 10.63 -8.89
N GLN A 66 16.98 9.66 -9.62
CA GLN A 66 17.68 9.94 -10.88
C GLN A 66 16.73 10.45 -11.98
N ILE A 67 15.49 9.98 -12.00
CA ILE A 67 14.45 10.50 -12.90
C ILE A 67 13.79 11.69 -12.24
N LYS A 68 13.77 12.83 -12.95
CA LYS A 68 13.07 14.04 -12.54
C LYS A 68 11.97 14.40 -13.52
N PRO A 69 10.79 14.85 -13.04
CA PRO A 69 9.70 15.24 -13.90
C PRO A 69 9.99 16.60 -14.53
N GLU A 70 9.62 16.76 -15.80
CA GLU A 70 9.72 18.03 -16.53
C GLU A 70 8.42 18.33 -17.29
N GLY A 71 8.31 19.56 -17.79
CA GLY A 71 7.21 20.00 -18.64
C GLY A 71 5.83 19.72 -18.04
N TRP A 72 4.98 19.03 -18.81
CA TRP A 72 3.60 18.74 -18.40
C TRP A 72 3.52 17.86 -17.15
N LEU A 73 4.37 16.84 -17.01
CA LEU A 73 4.34 15.94 -15.86
C LEU A 73 4.69 16.71 -14.58
N LYS A 74 5.74 17.54 -14.62
CA LYS A 74 6.09 18.40 -13.48
C LYS A 74 4.90 19.26 -13.08
N ARG A 75 4.21 19.86 -14.06
CA ARG A 75 3.04 20.69 -13.79
C ARG A 75 1.88 19.91 -13.14
N GLN A 76 1.66 18.65 -13.53
CA GLN A 76 0.63 17.82 -12.90
C GLN A 76 0.96 17.49 -11.45
N LEU A 77 2.24 17.21 -11.16
CA LEU A 77 2.70 16.96 -9.80
C LEU A 77 2.55 18.22 -8.93
N GLU A 78 2.92 19.40 -9.43
CA GLU A 78 2.69 20.66 -8.73
C GLU A 78 1.20 20.85 -8.39
N ILE A 79 0.29 20.60 -9.33
CA ILE A 79 -1.16 20.70 -9.09
C ILE A 79 -1.63 19.70 -8.01
N GLN A 80 -1.08 18.49 -7.98
CA GLN A 80 -1.41 17.52 -6.94
C GLN A 80 -0.88 17.95 -5.56
N ALA A 81 0.32 18.52 -5.52
CA ALA A 81 0.95 19.05 -4.32
C ALA A 81 0.16 20.22 -3.73
N ASP A 82 -0.26 21.16 -4.58
CA ASP A 82 -1.07 22.32 -4.19
C ASP A 82 -2.55 21.97 -3.93
N GLY A 83 -2.93 20.71 -4.22
CA GLY A 83 -4.30 20.22 -4.13
C GLY A 83 -4.55 19.34 -2.91
N LEU A 84 -5.55 18.45 -3.03
CA LEU A 84 -5.98 17.59 -1.93
C LEU A 84 -4.81 16.77 -1.34
N SER A 85 -3.99 16.17 -2.20
CA SER A 85 -2.93 15.25 -1.79
C SER A 85 -1.89 15.89 -0.86
N GLY A 86 -1.54 17.16 -1.08
CA GLY A 86 -0.57 17.86 -0.23
C GLY A 86 -1.17 18.41 1.07
N HIS A 87 -2.49 18.42 1.23
CA HIS A 87 -3.17 19.12 2.34
C HIS A 87 -4.10 18.22 3.19
N LEU A 88 -4.21 16.91 2.91
CA LEU A 88 -5.11 16.01 3.66
C LEU A 88 -4.80 15.96 5.17
N ASP A 89 -3.54 16.07 5.56
CA ASP A 89 -3.06 16.11 6.95
C ASP A 89 -3.57 17.33 7.73
N GLU A 90 -4.01 18.38 7.06
CA GLU A 90 -4.43 19.61 7.70
C GLU A 90 -5.86 19.53 8.26
N PHE A 91 -6.71 18.76 7.59
CA PHE A 91 -8.15 18.76 7.87
C PHE A 91 -8.81 17.38 7.92
N TRP A 92 -8.27 16.33 7.29
CA TRP A 92 -8.93 15.02 7.30
C TRP A 92 -8.53 14.22 8.55
N PRO A 93 -9.46 13.93 9.49
CA PRO A 93 -9.10 13.35 10.79
C PRO A 93 -8.33 12.02 10.69
N ASP A 94 -8.68 11.17 9.73
CA ASP A 94 -8.04 9.87 9.54
C ASP A 94 -6.55 9.96 9.16
N ILE A 95 -6.10 11.11 8.67
CA ILE A 95 -4.69 11.41 8.38
C ILE A 95 -4.10 12.25 9.50
N LYS A 96 -4.75 13.37 9.83
CA LYS A 96 -4.30 14.36 10.82
C LYS A 96 -4.06 13.78 12.21
N SER A 97 -4.92 12.85 12.63
CA SER A 97 -4.84 12.17 13.92
C SER A 97 -4.78 10.66 13.75
N SER A 98 -4.14 10.18 12.67
CA SER A 98 -4.03 8.75 12.38
C SER A 98 -3.37 7.97 13.52
N GLY A 99 -3.80 6.73 13.73
CA GLY A 99 -3.11 5.79 14.61
C GLY A 99 -1.64 5.55 14.23
N TRP A 100 -1.25 5.74 12.97
CA TRP A 100 0.14 5.60 12.50
C TRP A 100 1.10 6.62 13.11
N ILE A 101 0.60 7.78 13.51
CA ILE A 101 1.37 8.85 14.17
C ILE A 101 1.01 8.98 15.66
N GLY A 102 0.36 7.96 16.23
CA GLY A 102 -0.06 7.94 17.63
C GLY A 102 -1.33 8.74 17.95
N GLY A 103 -2.10 9.13 16.92
CA GLY A 103 -3.39 9.78 17.11
C GLY A 103 -4.54 8.79 17.39
N SER A 104 -5.75 9.33 17.57
CA SER A 104 -6.95 8.58 17.98
C SER A 104 -7.86 8.15 16.83
N SER A 105 -7.54 8.49 15.59
CA SER A 105 -8.30 8.11 14.39
C SER A 105 -7.85 6.75 13.86
N GLU A 106 -8.45 6.32 12.75
CA GLU A 106 -8.17 5.03 12.14
C GLU A 106 -6.67 4.80 11.89
N GLY A 107 -6.21 3.57 12.14
CA GLY A 107 -4.81 3.16 12.09
C GLY A 107 -4.50 2.12 11.01
N TRP A 108 -5.48 1.74 10.18
CA TRP A 108 -5.31 0.65 9.21
C TRP A 108 -4.66 1.09 7.89
N GLU A 109 -5.41 1.70 6.98
CA GLU A 109 -4.98 1.83 5.57
C GLU A 109 -4.80 3.28 5.09
N ARG A 110 -5.55 4.22 5.66
CA ARG A 110 -5.70 5.56 5.08
C ARG A 110 -4.41 6.37 5.12
N ALA A 111 -3.70 6.39 6.26
CA ALA A 111 -2.44 7.11 6.38
C ALA A 111 -1.33 6.52 5.50
N PRO A 112 -1.11 5.19 5.46
CA PRO A 112 -0.17 4.56 4.52
C PRO A 112 -0.46 4.88 3.05
N TYR A 113 -1.73 4.85 2.63
CA TYR A 113 -2.09 5.17 1.25
C TYR A 113 -1.85 6.63 0.89
N TRP A 114 -2.08 7.53 1.84
CA TRP A 114 -1.71 8.93 1.66
C TRP A 114 -0.19 9.12 1.60
N LEU A 115 0.57 8.45 2.47
CA LEU A 115 2.03 8.50 2.50
C LEU A 115 2.65 7.99 1.18
N ASP A 116 2.10 6.92 0.60
CA ASP A 116 2.53 6.37 -0.69
C ASP A 116 2.41 7.38 -1.85
N GLY A 117 1.46 8.33 -1.74
CA GLY A 117 1.34 9.43 -2.69
C GLY A 117 2.22 10.64 -2.36
N VAL A 118 2.20 11.11 -1.12
CA VAL A 118 2.85 12.38 -0.73
C VAL A 118 4.37 12.26 -0.67
N ILE A 119 4.91 11.08 -0.34
CA ILE A 119 6.37 10.87 -0.24
C ILE A 119 7.03 11.00 -1.62
N PRO A 120 6.66 10.23 -2.67
CA PRO A 120 7.24 10.42 -4.00
C PRO A 120 7.05 11.85 -4.51
N LEU A 121 5.90 12.46 -4.24
CA LEU A 121 5.61 13.83 -4.64
C LEU A 121 6.61 14.84 -4.05
N ALA A 122 6.91 14.73 -2.75
CA ALA A 122 7.89 15.55 -2.06
C ALA A 122 9.29 15.46 -2.66
N PHE A 123 9.75 14.26 -3.03
CA PHE A 123 11.09 14.05 -3.57
C PHE A 123 11.20 14.32 -5.08
N LEU A 124 10.12 14.14 -5.84
CA LEU A 124 10.07 14.47 -7.27
C LEU A 124 10.08 15.99 -7.49
N LEU A 125 9.36 16.74 -6.66
CA LEU A 125 9.30 18.21 -6.71
C LEU A 125 10.42 18.90 -5.90
N ASP A 126 11.15 18.14 -5.08
CA ASP A 126 12.13 18.66 -4.13
C ASP A 126 11.54 19.66 -3.12
N ASP A 127 10.27 19.46 -2.74
CA ASP A 127 9.50 20.39 -1.93
C ASP A 127 9.80 20.21 -0.42
N PRO A 128 10.35 21.23 0.27
CA PRO A 128 10.72 21.13 1.68
C PRO A 128 9.51 21.14 2.63
N GLY A 129 8.35 21.63 2.20
CA GLY A 129 7.11 21.60 2.97
C GLY A 129 6.53 20.19 3.00
N LEU A 130 6.41 19.54 1.84
CA LEU A 130 5.95 18.16 1.72
C LEU A 130 6.91 17.18 2.40
N LYS A 131 8.23 17.40 2.29
CA LYS A 131 9.23 16.60 3.02
C LYS A 131 9.10 16.71 4.54
N LYS A 132 8.38 17.68 5.10
CA LYS A 132 8.14 17.72 6.56
C LYS A 132 6.90 16.96 6.99
N LYS A 133 6.02 16.57 6.06
CA LYS A 133 4.72 15.95 6.36
C LYS A 133 4.82 14.47 6.68
N GLY A 134 5.85 13.78 6.20
CA GLY A 134 6.04 12.35 6.50
C GLY A 134 6.90 12.12 7.76
N PRO A 135 6.57 11.10 8.57
CA PRO A 135 7.37 10.75 9.73
C PRO A 135 8.80 10.37 9.33
N GLY A 136 9.80 11.02 9.91
CA GLY A 136 11.24 10.75 9.67
C GLY A 136 11.81 11.31 8.37
N LEU A 137 11.07 12.17 7.66
CA LEU A 137 11.53 12.78 6.41
C LEU A 137 12.41 14.02 6.62
N ASP A 138 12.50 14.51 7.85
CA ASP A 138 13.25 15.69 8.30
C ASP A 138 14.79 15.54 8.27
N GLY A 139 15.30 14.40 7.78
CA GLY A 139 16.74 14.13 7.62
C GLY A 139 17.17 13.32 6.39
N LEU A 140 16.27 13.02 5.45
CA LEU A 140 16.61 12.21 4.27
C LEU A 140 17.29 13.07 3.18
N HIS A 141 18.62 12.97 3.11
CA HIS A 141 19.41 13.52 2.01
C HIS A 141 19.27 12.64 0.74
N PRO A 142 19.41 13.22 -0.47
CA PRO A 142 19.50 12.43 -1.68
C PRO A 142 20.68 11.45 -1.57
N GLY A 143 20.38 10.14 -1.48
CA GLY A 143 21.36 9.06 -1.31
C GLY A 143 21.16 8.17 -0.07
N SER A 144 20.23 8.52 0.82
CA SER A 144 19.85 7.64 1.94
C SER A 144 18.90 6.54 1.43
N CYS A 145 19.36 5.28 1.39
CA CYS A 145 18.46 4.13 1.23
C CYS A 145 17.57 3.98 2.48
N LEU A 146 16.29 3.68 2.26
CA LEU A 146 15.40 3.07 3.26
C LEU A 146 15.77 1.60 3.47
#